data_AF-A0A5B0WH27-F1
#
_entry.id   AF-A0A5B0WH27-F1
#
_cell.length_a   1.000
_cell.length_b   1.000
_cell.length_c   1.000
_cell.angle_alpha   90.00
_cell.angle_beta   90.00
_cell.angle_gamma   90.00
#
_symmetry.space_group_name_H-M   'P 1'
#
loop_
_entity.id
_entity.type
_entity.pdbx_description
1 polymer ?
#
loop_
_entity_poly.entity_id
_entity_poly.type
_entity_poly.pdbx_seq_one_letter_code
_entity_poly.pdbx_strand_id
1 'polypeptide(L)'
;MPISFLDKNFGITFFSLLDSTKKQIRIISPFIGYKTAVALVKFIEETGEDIECEFITRFNREDFIKGVSSLAGLERLIKVGVKMYALQDLHTKLYIFDGESVIMGSANFTLNGFYKNHEFGVFMENEAQFSFECNNYFDGLLNDITKSGNWEITLQLIEKEKPYCDDAVTGRATSQNKPRKNESPVTILPNTVKWGAKLNFQTSNQLTNSEEKDILEEVLNEEKEEQIRNRNTGIWLKFEGTSDNRIPNHLTYFERKKEHNRTFFPKSPSGIENGQTLFMAMVSTDKKDKGTPIIVGYTKTLGFKENNIIKDTSPLQAKKRYPYYVELSTGRFLKAPIKEGISLRELARELQGALYPNPKSNFNEIIYTHRQKSHLQITERAHDYIMERLESLFKIHGYDEL
;
A
#
# COMPACT_ATOMS: atom_id res chain seq x y z
N MET A 1 -12.06 7.81 39.22
CA MET A 1 -10.65 8.09 38.92
C MET A 1 -10.64 9.06 37.76
N PRO A 2 -9.81 10.11 37.77
CA PRO A 2 -9.82 11.14 36.73
C PRO A 2 -9.33 10.61 35.37
N ILE A 3 -8.56 9.52 35.38
CA ILE A 3 -8.12 8.80 34.19
C ILE A 3 -8.52 7.33 34.34
N SER A 4 -9.06 6.73 33.28
CA SER A 4 -9.43 5.31 33.24
C SER A 4 -9.18 4.70 31.86
N PHE A 5 -8.78 3.42 31.83
CA PHE A 5 -8.66 2.70 30.57
C PHE A 5 -10.03 2.33 30.00
N LEU A 6 -10.12 2.43 28.68
CA LEU A 6 -11.22 1.89 27.88
C LEU A 6 -10.65 0.76 27.01
N ASP A 7 -10.64 -0.45 27.55
CA ASP A 7 -10.35 -1.70 26.83
C ASP A 7 -11.65 -2.49 26.52
N LYS A 8 -12.75 -2.09 27.16
CA LYS A 8 -14.12 -2.60 27.01
C LYS A 8 -15.10 -1.43 27.15
N ASN A 9 -16.34 -1.62 26.69
CA ASN A 9 -17.46 -0.71 26.95
C ASN A 9 -17.32 0.71 26.37
N PHE A 10 -16.52 0.94 25.32
CA PHE A 10 -16.42 2.23 24.63
C PHE A 10 -17.78 2.87 24.35
N GLY A 11 -18.71 2.09 23.79
CA GLY A 11 -20.05 2.60 23.51
C GLY A 11 -20.84 3.00 24.76
N ILE A 12 -20.74 2.24 25.85
CA ILE A 12 -21.44 2.56 27.11
C ILE A 12 -20.91 3.88 27.68
N THR A 13 -19.58 4.05 27.75
CA THR A 13 -18.98 5.29 28.22
C THR A 13 -19.35 6.47 27.32
N PHE A 14 -19.30 6.28 25.99
CA PHE A 14 -19.68 7.31 25.03
C PHE A 14 -21.13 7.79 25.23
N PHE A 15 -22.09 6.86 25.33
CA PHE A 15 -23.50 7.23 25.54
C PHE A 15 -23.75 7.82 26.92
N SER A 16 -23.06 7.34 27.97
CA SER A 16 -23.14 7.96 29.30
C SER A 16 -22.66 9.41 29.29
N LEU A 17 -21.62 9.72 28.52
CA LEU A 17 -21.12 11.09 28.39
C LEU A 17 -22.06 11.96 27.56
N LEU A 18 -22.66 11.40 26.50
CA LEU A 18 -23.70 12.10 25.76
C LEU A 18 -24.84 12.53 26.70
N ASP A 19 -25.38 11.61 27.50
CA ASP A 19 -26.49 11.89 28.41
C ASP A 19 -26.18 13.02 29.43
N SER A 20 -24.90 13.21 29.79
CA SER A 20 -24.45 14.29 30.68
C SER A 20 -24.09 15.59 29.97
N THR A 21 -23.94 15.59 28.64
CA THR A 21 -23.45 16.74 27.87
C THR A 21 -24.50 17.84 27.77
N LYS A 22 -24.09 19.10 27.94
CA LYS A 22 -25.00 20.27 27.98
C LYS A 22 -24.71 21.39 27.00
N LYS A 23 -23.49 21.47 26.46
CA LYS A 23 -23.04 22.61 25.67
C LYS A 23 -22.45 22.19 24.32
N GLN A 24 -21.54 21.22 24.33
CA GLN A 24 -20.73 20.97 23.14
C GLN A 24 -20.26 19.52 23.01
N ILE A 25 -20.28 19.02 21.78
CA ILE A 25 -19.73 17.72 21.38
C ILE A 25 -18.76 17.96 20.23
N ARG A 26 -17.49 17.61 20.43
CA ARG A 26 -16.44 17.69 19.40
C ARG A 26 -15.89 16.31 19.10
N ILE A 27 -15.96 15.88 17.84
CA ILE A 27 -15.57 14.54 17.43
C ILE A 27 -14.58 14.58 16.26
N ILE A 28 -13.44 13.95 16.44
CA ILE A 28 -12.51 13.63 15.35
C ILE A 28 -12.59 12.13 15.14
N SER A 29 -12.98 11.68 13.95
CA SER A 29 -12.96 10.26 13.61
C SER A 29 -12.90 10.06 12.11
N PRO A 30 -12.00 9.21 11.59
CA PRO A 30 -11.89 9.02 10.15
C PRO A 30 -13.07 8.23 9.56
N PHE A 31 -13.84 7.52 10.40
CA PHE A 31 -14.96 6.70 9.98
C PHE A 31 -16.22 7.01 10.79
N ILE A 32 -17.33 7.23 10.08
CA ILE A 32 -18.65 7.52 10.68
C ILE A 32 -19.64 6.46 10.21
N GLY A 33 -20.04 5.58 11.13
CA GLY A 33 -20.97 4.48 10.87
C GLY A 33 -22.43 4.92 10.98
N TYR A 34 -23.29 4.39 10.10
CA TYR A 34 -24.72 4.75 10.03
C TYR A 34 -25.43 4.64 11.37
N LYS A 35 -25.29 3.50 12.06
CA LYS A 35 -26.00 3.24 13.33
C LYS A 35 -25.57 4.18 14.44
N THR A 36 -24.28 4.50 14.52
CA THR A 36 -23.73 5.42 15.52
C THR A 36 -24.19 6.85 15.24
N ALA A 37 -24.20 7.26 13.96
CA ALA A 37 -24.75 8.55 13.53
C ALA A 37 -26.24 8.70 13.90
N VAL A 38 -27.06 7.68 13.61
CA VAL A 38 -28.49 7.69 13.98
C VAL A 38 -28.69 7.77 15.50
N ALA A 39 -27.85 7.11 16.29
CA ALA A 39 -27.94 7.17 17.74
C ALA A 39 -27.64 8.57 18.28
N LEU A 40 -26.63 9.26 17.72
CA LEU A 40 -26.32 10.64 18.08
C LEU A 40 -27.42 11.62 17.63
N VAL A 41 -27.95 11.45 16.42
CA VAL A 41 -29.09 12.25 15.93
C VAL A 41 -30.28 12.14 16.86
N LYS A 42 -30.63 10.91 17.27
CA LYS A 42 -31.71 10.66 18.21
C LYS A 42 -31.48 11.38 19.55
N PHE A 43 -30.26 11.31 20.07
CA PHE A 43 -29.89 12.04 21.30
C PHE A 43 -30.10 13.55 21.14
N ILE A 44 -29.57 14.17 20.09
CA ILE A 44 -29.69 15.62 19.84
C ILE A 44 -31.17 16.04 19.71
N GLU A 45 -32.00 15.25 19.02
CA GLU A 45 -33.43 15.52 18.88
C GLU A 45 -34.20 15.36 20.21
N GLU A 46 -33.78 14.43 21.07
CA GLU A 46 -34.46 14.13 22.35
C GLU A 46 -34.08 15.06 23.49
N THR A 47 -32.85 15.61 23.52
CA THR A 47 -32.43 16.49 24.62
C THR A 47 -33.22 17.79 24.64
N GLY A 48 -33.58 18.31 23.45
CA GLY A 48 -34.17 19.64 23.30
C GLY A 48 -33.24 20.80 23.70
N GLU A 49 -31.97 20.49 24.01
CA GLU A 49 -30.93 21.46 24.35
C GLU A 49 -30.18 21.88 23.07
N ASP A 50 -29.77 23.14 23.00
CA ASP A 50 -28.97 23.66 21.88
C ASP A 50 -27.50 23.28 22.08
N ILE A 51 -27.15 22.04 21.70
CA ILE A 51 -25.80 21.48 21.83
C ILE A 51 -25.02 21.74 20.53
N GLU A 52 -23.91 22.46 20.63
CA GLU A 52 -23.00 22.65 19.50
C GLU A 52 -22.28 21.34 19.18
N CYS A 53 -22.42 20.86 17.94
CA CYS A 53 -21.85 19.58 17.53
C CYS A 53 -20.96 19.75 16.30
N GLU A 54 -19.65 19.48 16.46
CA GLU A 54 -18.64 19.69 15.43
C GLU A 54 -17.80 18.44 15.18
N PHE A 55 -17.61 18.11 13.90
CA PHE A 55 -16.92 16.90 13.47
C PHE A 55 -15.77 17.20 12.51
N ILE A 56 -14.66 16.47 12.68
CA ILE A 56 -13.58 16.37 11.68
C ILE A 56 -13.49 14.91 11.24
N THR A 57 -13.69 14.65 9.95
CA THR A 57 -13.76 13.30 9.38
C THR A 57 -13.08 13.19 8.02
N ARG A 58 -12.95 11.97 7.49
CA ARG A 58 -12.58 11.76 6.08
C ARG A 58 -13.80 11.75 5.18
N PHE A 59 -13.62 12.26 3.96
CA PHE A 59 -14.60 12.15 2.87
C PHE A 59 -13.94 11.47 1.66
N ASN A 60 -13.70 10.16 1.80
CA ASN A 60 -13.11 9.35 0.72
C ASN A 60 -14.17 8.44 0.10
N ARG A 61 -14.20 8.40 -1.23
CA ARG A 61 -15.17 7.57 -1.96
C ARG A 61 -15.04 6.08 -1.62
N GLU A 62 -13.81 5.59 -1.48
CA GLU A 62 -13.57 4.18 -1.12
C GLU A 62 -14.11 3.81 0.25
N ASP A 63 -14.13 4.73 1.20
CA ASP A 63 -14.64 4.48 2.57
C ASP A 63 -16.16 4.28 2.55
N PHE A 64 -16.86 5.00 1.67
CA PHE A 64 -18.30 4.82 1.44
C PHE A 64 -18.59 3.54 0.67
N ILE A 65 -17.83 3.23 -0.39
CA ILE A 65 -18.00 1.99 -1.17
C ILE A 65 -17.77 0.75 -0.30
N LYS A 66 -16.81 0.79 0.63
CA LYS A 66 -16.54 -0.30 1.58
C LYS A 66 -17.54 -0.35 2.74
N GLY A 67 -18.36 0.68 2.92
CA GLY A 67 -19.32 0.77 4.02
C GLY A 67 -18.69 0.97 5.40
N VAL A 68 -17.42 1.40 5.48
CA VAL A 68 -16.77 1.77 6.75
C VAL A 68 -17.19 3.17 7.21
N SER A 69 -17.55 4.04 6.25
CA SER A 69 -18.25 5.31 6.49
C SER A 69 -19.60 5.32 5.77
N SER A 70 -20.58 6.08 6.29
CA SER A 70 -21.94 6.13 5.74
C SER A 70 -22.36 7.52 5.30
N LEU A 71 -22.55 7.72 3.99
CA LEU A 71 -23.13 8.96 3.43
C LEU A 71 -24.50 9.29 4.03
N ALA A 72 -25.37 8.29 4.21
CA ALA A 72 -26.67 8.46 4.86
C ALA A 72 -26.57 8.84 6.35
N GLY A 73 -25.50 8.40 7.03
CA GLY A 73 -25.20 8.81 8.40
C GLY A 73 -24.78 10.27 8.47
N LEU A 74 -23.87 10.69 7.59
CA LEU A 74 -23.44 12.10 7.47
C LEU A 74 -24.62 13.02 7.16
N GLU A 75 -25.47 12.64 6.21
CA GLU A 75 -26.65 13.42 5.82
C GLU A 75 -27.59 13.69 6.99
N ARG A 76 -27.84 12.68 7.84
CA ARG A 76 -28.73 12.82 9.01
C ARG A 76 -28.14 13.73 10.08
N LEU A 77 -26.84 13.62 10.34
CA LEU A 77 -26.14 14.48 11.29
C LEU A 77 -26.16 15.94 10.83
N ILE A 78 -25.87 16.23 9.55
CA ILE A 78 -25.95 17.61 9.02
C ILE A 78 -27.36 18.18 9.14
N LYS A 79 -28.39 17.36 8.90
CA LYS A 79 -29.80 17.78 8.98
C LYS A 79 -30.23 18.23 10.38
N VAL A 80 -29.59 17.73 11.44
CA VAL A 80 -29.82 18.18 12.83
C VAL A 80 -28.82 19.23 13.29
N GLY A 81 -28.09 19.86 12.37
CA GLY A 81 -27.22 21.00 12.67
C GLY A 81 -25.77 20.65 13.01
N VAL A 82 -25.35 19.38 12.89
CA VAL A 82 -23.94 19.00 13.11
C VAL A 82 -23.08 19.58 11.99
N LYS A 83 -22.09 20.40 12.36
CA LYS A 83 -21.07 20.90 11.42
C LYS A 83 -19.99 19.85 11.21
N MET A 84 -19.56 19.65 9.96
CA MET A 84 -18.52 18.66 9.67
C MET A 84 -17.51 19.18 8.67
N TYR A 85 -16.24 18.86 8.91
CA TYR A 85 -15.13 19.28 8.07
C TYR A 85 -14.32 18.07 7.60
N ALA A 86 -13.96 18.06 6.33
CA ALA A 86 -13.22 16.96 5.71
C ALA A 86 -11.70 17.21 5.76
N LEU A 87 -10.96 16.26 6.33
CA LEU A 87 -9.50 16.24 6.35
C LEU A 87 -8.97 14.96 5.70
N GLN A 88 -8.05 15.10 4.74
CA GLN A 88 -7.39 13.96 4.12
C GLN A 88 -6.35 13.36 5.06
N ASP A 89 -6.15 12.04 4.93
CA ASP A 89 -5.17 11.27 5.69
C ASP A 89 -5.33 11.36 7.22
N LEU A 90 -6.52 11.76 7.69
CA LEU A 90 -6.92 11.73 9.10
C LEU A 90 -6.89 10.30 9.66
N HIS A 91 -6.30 10.16 10.85
CA HIS A 91 -6.30 8.90 11.61
C HIS A 91 -6.66 9.06 13.10
N THR A 92 -6.72 10.30 13.61
CA THR A 92 -7.08 10.58 15.01
C THR A 92 -8.49 10.08 15.33
N LYS A 93 -8.68 9.50 16.52
CA LYS A 93 -9.99 9.30 17.14
C LYS A 93 -10.01 9.99 18.50
N LEU A 94 -10.80 11.05 18.59
CA LEU A 94 -10.89 11.92 19.76
C LEU A 94 -12.35 12.36 19.91
N TYR A 95 -12.89 12.26 21.13
CA TYR A 95 -14.25 12.64 21.47
C TYR A 95 -14.17 13.53 22.70
N ILE A 96 -14.65 14.76 22.60
CA ILE A 96 -14.62 15.76 23.67
C ILE A 96 -16.06 16.19 23.95
N PHE A 97 -16.44 16.19 25.22
CA PHE A 97 -17.76 16.57 25.71
C PHE A 97 -17.63 17.74 26.67
N ASP A 98 -18.37 18.80 26.40
CA ASP A 98 -18.38 20.08 27.13
C ASP A 98 -17.00 20.73 27.35
N GLY A 99 -15.99 20.30 26.57
CA GLY A 99 -14.60 20.73 26.72
C GLY A 99 -13.88 20.12 27.93
N GLU A 100 -14.53 19.23 28.70
CA GLU A 100 -14.03 18.74 29.99
C GLU A 100 -13.78 17.23 30.00
N SER A 101 -14.68 16.44 29.40
CA SER A 101 -14.58 14.99 29.32
C SER A 101 -14.02 14.55 27.98
N VAL A 102 -13.01 13.67 27.98
CA VAL A 102 -12.30 13.25 26.78
C VAL A 102 -12.21 11.73 26.67
N ILE A 103 -12.56 11.19 25.51
CA ILE A 103 -12.21 9.83 25.09
C ILE A 103 -11.21 9.92 23.94
N MET A 104 -10.08 9.22 24.04
CA MET A 104 -9.16 9.02 22.93
C MET A 104 -8.73 7.57 22.82
N GLY A 105 -8.40 7.11 21.62
CA GLY A 105 -7.94 5.73 21.42
C GLY A 105 -8.03 5.26 19.98
N SER A 106 -8.21 3.95 19.80
CA SER A 106 -8.29 3.31 18.48
C SER A 106 -9.72 3.19 17.92
N ALA A 107 -10.74 3.34 18.77
CA ALA A 107 -12.15 3.19 18.39
C ALA A 107 -12.64 4.30 17.46
N ASN A 108 -13.04 3.93 16.24
CA ASN A 108 -13.75 4.83 15.32
C ASN A 108 -15.22 5.02 15.70
N PHE A 109 -15.85 6.08 15.21
CA PHE A 109 -17.26 6.43 15.44
C PHE A 109 -18.20 5.49 14.65
N THR A 110 -18.16 4.21 14.97
CA THR A 110 -18.86 3.12 14.29
C THR A 110 -19.33 2.10 15.32
N LEU A 111 -20.40 1.36 15.02
CA LEU A 111 -20.90 0.31 15.93
C LEU A 111 -19.81 -0.73 16.25
N ASN A 112 -19.01 -1.10 15.24
CA ASN A 112 -17.94 -2.09 15.43
C ASN A 112 -16.82 -1.52 16.31
N GLY A 113 -16.41 -0.26 16.09
CA GLY A 113 -15.44 0.42 16.95
C GLY A 113 -15.92 0.54 18.40
N PHE A 114 -17.22 0.73 18.64
CA PHE A 114 -17.73 0.90 20.00
C PHE A 114 -17.99 -0.42 20.75
N TYR A 115 -18.27 -1.51 20.04
CA TYR A 115 -18.80 -2.73 20.67
C TYR A 115 -18.22 -4.07 20.19
N LYS A 116 -17.48 -4.13 19.07
CA LYS A 116 -17.05 -5.41 18.48
C LYS A 116 -15.56 -5.57 18.32
N ASN A 117 -14.86 -4.52 17.92
CA ASN A 117 -13.43 -4.58 17.71
C ASN A 117 -12.69 -4.65 19.05
N HIS A 118 -11.49 -5.22 19.03
CA HIS A 118 -10.55 -5.06 20.12
C HIS A 118 -9.94 -3.66 20.03
N GLU A 119 -10.51 -2.73 20.78
CA GLU A 119 -10.07 -1.34 20.84
C GLU A 119 -9.40 -1.07 22.18
N PHE A 120 -8.50 -0.10 22.20
CA PHE A 120 -7.90 0.41 23.42
C PHE A 120 -7.93 1.94 23.40
N GLY A 121 -8.16 2.52 24.56
CA GLY A 121 -8.20 3.96 24.73
C GLY A 121 -8.23 4.36 26.19
N VAL A 122 -8.40 5.65 26.38
CA VAL A 122 -8.40 6.28 27.69
C VAL A 122 -9.60 7.21 27.75
N PHE A 123 -10.33 7.13 28.86
CA PHE A 123 -11.33 8.11 29.26
C PHE A 123 -10.75 8.98 30.37
N MET A 124 -10.83 10.29 30.18
CA MET A 124 -10.36 11.31 31.10
C MET A 124 -11.47 12.29 31.44
N GLU A 125 -11.60 12.60 32.71
CA GLU A 125 -12.58 13.54 33.26
C GLU A 125 -11.95 14.27 34.44
N ASN A 126 -12.29 15.56 34.62
CA ASN A 126 -11.70 16.44 35.63
C ASN A 126 -10.18 16.65 35.48
N GLU A 127 -9.63 16.47 34.28
CA GLU A 127 -8.21 16.71 33.95
C GLU A 127 -8.07 17.99 33.12
N ALA A 128 -8.21 19.16 33.77
CA ALA A 128 -8.34 20.46 33.10
C ALA A 128 -7.22 20.77 32.10
N GLN A 129 -5.97 20.46 32.43
CA GLN A 129 -4.84 20.71 31.52
C GLN A 129 -4.93 19.82 30.28
N PHE A 130 -5.21 18.53 30.45
CA PHE A 130 -5.29 17.59 29.35
C PHE A 130 -6.47 17.90 28.42
N SER A 131 -7.64 18.20 29.01
CA SER A 131 -8.81 18.60 28.24
C SER A 131 -8.56 19.91 27.50
N PHE A 132 -7.86 20.88 28.09
CA PHE A 132 -7.42 22.10 27.40
C PHE A 132 -6.51 21.81 26.19
N GLU A 133 -5.53 20.92 26.33
CA GLU A 133 -4.66 20.51 25.21
C GLU A 133 -5.45 19.81 24.09
N CYS A 134 -6.41 18.95 24.43
CA CYS A 134 -7.27 18.30 23.45
C CYS A 134 -8.16 19.28 22.69
N ASN A 135 -8.72 20.27 23.39
CA ASN A 135 -9.50 21.34 22.76
C ASN A 135 -8.62 22.19 21.83
N ASN A 136 -7.43 22.61 22.29
CA ASN A 136 -6.49 23.35 21.45
C ASN A 136 -6.07 22.57 20.20
N TYR A 137 -5.88 21.25 20.32
CA TYR A 137 -5.60 20.39 19.19
C TYR A 137 -6.77 20.37 18.20
N PHE A 138 -8.01 20.23 18.68
CA PHE A 138 -9.20 20.28 17.84
C PHE A 138 -9.34 21.63 17.13
N ASP A 139 -9.25 22.73 17.88
CA ASP A 139 -9.41 24.10 17.38
C ASP A 139 -8.29 24.46 16.39
N GLY A 140 -7.04 24.08 16.70
CA GLY A 140 -5.90 24.24 15.81
C GLY A 140 -6.11 23.52 14.48
N LEU A 141 -6.51 22.25 14.54
CA LEU A 141 -6.77 21.45 13.35
C LEU A 141 -7.92 22.02 12.51
N LEU A 142 -9.01 22.43 13.15
CA LEU A 142 -10.16 23.05 12.47
C LEU A 142 -9.79 24.39 11.82
N ASN A 143 -9.00 25.21 12.50
CA ASN A 143 -8.47 26.47 11.97
C ASN A 143 -7.57 26.23 10.74
N ASP A 144 -6.70 25.21 10.77
CA ASP A 144 -5.84 24.89 9.63
C ASP A 144 -6.66 24.36 8.44
N ILE A 145 -7.66 23.52 8.71
CA ILE A 145 -8.62 23.08 7.69
C ILE A 145 -9.30 24.28 7.04
N THR A 146 -9.93 25.15 7.83
CA THR A 146 -10.69 26.32 7.32
C THR A 146 -9.81 27.34 6.60
N LYS A 147 -8.55 27.54 7.03
CA LYS A 147 -7.58 28.37 6.31
C LYS A 147 -7.17 27.79 4.97
N SER A 148 -7.13 26.47 4.84
CA SER A 148 -6.75 25.80 3.59
C SER A 148 -7.86 25.82 2.52
N GLY A 149 -9.08 26.25 2.88
CA GLY A 149 -10.22 26.38 1.98
C GLY A 149 -11.55 26.01 2.64
N ASN A 150 -12.62 26.06 1.86
CA ASN A 150 -13.92 25.57 2.32
C ASN A 150 -14.01 24.05 2.18
N TRP A 151 -13.83 23.36 3.31
CA TRP A 151 -13.89 21.90 3.41
C TRP A 151 -15.03 21.41 4.29
N GLU A 152 -16.05 22.25 4.48
CA GLU A 152 -17.29 21.85 5.15
C GLU A 152 -18.06 20.84 4.28
N ILE A 153 -18.46 19.72 4.88
CA ILE A 153 -19.24 18.69 4.20
C ILE A 153 -20.70 19.16 4.16
N THR A 154 -21.20 19.43 2.96
CA THR A 154 -22.58 19.93 2.77
C THR A 154 -23.52 18.84 2.25
N LEU A 155 -24.83 19.06 2.39
CA LEU A 155 -25.84 18.18 1.80
C LEU A 155 -25.68 18.08 0.28
N GLN A 156 -25.37 19.18 -0.41
CA GLN A 156 -25.15 19.17 -1.86
C GLN A 156 -23.95 18.29 -2.25
N LEU A 157 -22.87 18.32 -1.46
CA LEU A 157 -21.72 17.45 -1.68
C LEU A 157 -22.08 15.98 -1.53
N ILE A 158 -22.83 15.63 -0.49
CA ILE A 158 -23.31 14.25 -0.26
C ILE A 158 -24.19 13.77 -1.42
N GLU A 159 -25.16 14.59 -1.85
CA GLU A 159 -26.03 14.24 -2.99
C GLU A 159 -25.25 14.03 -4.28
N LYS A 160 -24.22 14.85 -4.52
CA LYS A 160 -23.33 14.68 -5.67
C LYS A 160 -22.53 13.38 -5.60
N GLU A 161 -22.18 12.91 -4.40
CA GLU A 161 -21.32 11.74 -4.18
C GLU A 161 -22.05 10.39 -4.27
N LYS A 162 -23.33 10.35 -3.87
CA LYS A 162 -24.19 9.15 -3.92
C LYS A 162 -24.13 8.39 -5.26
N PRO A 163 -24.41 8.99 -6.43
CA PRO A 163 -24.44 8.25 -7.70
C PRO A 163 -23.07 7.64 -8.05
N TYR A 164 -21.96 8.33 -7.73
CA TYR A 164 -20.62 7.77 -7.98
C TYR A 164 -20.33 6.54 -7.12
N CYS A 165 -20.86 6.50 -5.89
CA CYS A 165 -20.75 5.33 -5.02
C CYS A 165 -21.60 4.18 -5.55
N ASP A 166 -22.84 4.46 -5.96
CA ASP A 166 -23.77 3.45 -6.50
C ASP A 166 -23.26 2.82 -7.79
N ASP A 167 -22.73 3.64 -8.71
CA ASP A 167 -22.08 3.17 -9.94
C ASP A 167 -20.85 2.31 -9.64
N ALA A 168 -20.02 2.72 -8.67
CA ALA A 168 -18.84 1.96 -8.29
C ALA A 168 -19.20 0.62 -7.63
N VAL A 169 -20.22 0.57 -6.78
CA VAL A 169 -20.73 -0.67 -6.17
C VAL A 169 -21.33 -1.58 -7.23
N THR A 170 -22.10 -1.04 -8.18
CA THR A 170 -22.70 -1.80 -9.28
C THR A 170 -21.63 -2.35 -10.24
N GLY A 171 -20.61 -1.55 -10.56
CA GLY A 171 -19.44 -1.99 -11.32
C GLY A 171 -18.64 -3.08 -10.60
N ARG A 172 -18.55 -3.02 -9.27
CA ARG A 172 -17.94 -4.08 -8.44
C ARG A 172 -18.78 -5.36 -8.40
N ALA A 173 -20.09 -5.24 -8.27
CA ALA A 173 -21.00 -6.40 -8.27
C ALA A 173 -20.99 -7.14 -9.61
N THR A 174 -21.03 -6.40 -10.73
CA THR A 174 -20.96 -6.97 -12.08
C THR A 174 -19.63 -7.66 -12.37
N SER A 175 -18.52 -7.12 -11.85
CA SER A 175 -17.18 -7.72 -11.95
C SER A 175 -16.95 -8.90 -10.98
N GLN A 176 -17.81 -9.06 -9.96
CA GLN A 176 -17.79 -10.21 -9.04
C GLN A 176 -18.57 -11.43 -9.54
N ASN A 177 -19.21 -11.36 -10.71
CA ASN A 177 -19.76 -12.55 -11.37
C ASN A 177 -18.68 -13.63 -11.48
N LYS A 178 -19.03 -14.87 -11.08
CA LYS A 178 -18.10 -16.01 -11.02
C LYS A 178 -17.27 -16.05 -12.31
N PRO A 179 -15.93 -15.97 -12.24
CA PRO A 179 -15.10 -16.14 -13.43
C PRO A 179 -15.45 -17.47 -14.09
N ARG A 180 -15.52 -17.51 -15.42
CA ARG A 180 -15.70 -18.80 -16.13
C ARG A 180 -14.55 -19.73 -15.73
N LYS A 181 -14.76 -21.04 -15.76
CA LYS A 181 -13.71 -22.04 -15.50
C LYS A 181 -12.47 -21.65 -16.34
N ASN A 182 -11.37 -21.28 -15.67
CA ASN A 182 -10.07 -20.82 -16.21
C ASN A 182 -9.83 -19.29 -16.34
N GLU A 183 -10.73 -18.43 -15.88
CA GLU A 183 -10.47 -16.98 -15.77
C GLU A 183 -9.90 -16.62 -14.40
N SER A 184 -8.92 -15.70 -14.38
CA SER A 184 -8.36 -15.18 -13.12
C SER A 184 -9.40 -14.32 -12.39
N PRO A 185 -9.42 -14.30 -11.04
CA PRO A 185 -10.36 -13.47 -10.28
C PRO A 185 -10.19 -12.00 -10.66
N VAL A 186 -11.32 -11.31 -10.87
CA VAL A 186 -11.30 -9.88 -11.20
C VAL A 186 -10.74 -9.12 -9.99
N THR A 187 -9.60 -8.43 -10.18
CA THR A 187 -9.02 -7.57 -9.14
C THR A 187 -9.71 -6.22 -9.19
N ILE A 188 -10.57 -5.96 -8.21
CA ILE A 188 -11.19 -4.65 -8.04
C ILE A 188 -10.14 -3.71 -7.43
N LEU A 189 -9.75 -2.67 -8.18
CA LEU A 189 -8.87 -1.63 -7.66
C LEU A 189 -9.63 -0.72 -6.67
N PRO A 190 -8.99 -0.29 -5.57
CA PRO A 190 -9.58 0.68 -4.66
C PRO A 190 -9.73 2.03 -5.36
N ASN A 191 -10.80 2.74 -5.04
CA ASN A 191 -11.04 4.09 -5.52
C ASN A 191 -10.06 5.07 -4.84
N THR A 192 -9.43 5.96 -5.60
CA THR A 192 -8.44 6.91 -5.09
C THR A 192 -9.01 8.32 -4.86
N VAL A 193 -10.30 8.53 -5.12
CA VAL A 193 -10.96 9.83 -4.95
C VAL A 193 -11.10 10.14 -3.46
N LYS A 194 -10.41 11.20 -3.03
CA LYS A 194 -10.45 11.79 -1.69
C LYS A 194 -10.86 13.26 -1.80
N TRP A 195 -11.73 13.73 -0.91
CA TRP A 195 -12.10 15.14 -0.79
C TRP A 195 -11.87 15.61 0.65
N GLY A 196 -11.40 16.85 0.81
CA GLY A 196 -11.04 17.45 2.10
C GLY A 196 -9.71 18.18 2.06
N ALA A 197 -9.42 18.91 3.14
CA ALA A 197 -8.18 19.63 3.33
C ALA A 197 -6.97 18.70 3.24
N LYS A 198 -5.89 19.18 2.63
CA LYS A 198 -4.57 18.55 2.68
C LYS A 198 -3.67 19.47 3.46
N LEU A 199 -3.41 19.11 4.71
CA LEU A 199 -2.46 19.83 5.54
C LEU A 199 -1.10 19.19 5.34
N ASN A 200 -0.12 19.99 4.93
CA ASN A 200 1.26 19.54 4.97
C ASN A 200 1.62 19.36 6.44
N PHE A 201 2.15 18.20 6.81
CA PHE A 201 2.90 18.07 8.06
C PHE A 201 4.18 18.92 7.90
N GLN A 202 4.05 20.24 7.99
CA GLN A 202 5.16 21.06 8.42
C GLN A 202 5.27 20.79 9.90
N THR A 203 6.39 20.20 10.30
CA THR A 203 6.86 20.06 11.67
C THR A 203 6.70 21.41 12.38
N SER A 204 5.54 21.62 12.99
CA SER A 204 5.35 22.68 13.95
C SER A 204 6.19 22.29 15.17
N ASN A 205 7.08 23.22 15.52
CA ASN A 205 8.17 23.12 16.49
C ASN A 205 9.45 22.48 15.94
N GLN A 206 10.29 23.36 15.39
CA GLN A 206 11.68 23.47 15.86
C GLN A 206 11.67 23.42 17.40
N LEU A 207 11.70 22.23 17.97
CA LEU A 207 12.21 22.03 19.31
C LEU A 207 13.71 22.29 19.20
N THR A 208 14.07 23.46 19.66
CA THR A 208 15.43 23.88 19.95
C THR A 208 16.17 22.78 20.72
N ASN A 209 17.33 22.38 20.19
CA ASN A 209 18.41 21.65 20.85
C ASN A 209 18.17 20.18 21.24
N SER A 210 18.25 19.28 20.26
CA SER A 210 19.21 18.15 20.28
C SER A 210 19.24 17.47 18.91
N GLU A 211 20.44 17.26 18.38
CA GLU A 211 20.73 16.56 17.14
C GLU A 211 20.44 15.05 17.24
N GLU A 212 19.18 14.65 17.42
CA GLU A 212 18.76 13.27 17.19
C GLU A 212 17.88 13.24 15.95
N LYS A 213 18.51 13.02 14.79
CA LYS A 213 17.80 12.62 13.58
C LYS A 213 17.16 11.26 13.87
N ASP A 214 15.85 11.16 13.68
CA ASP A 214 15.12 9.90 13.82
C ASP A 214 15.62 8.92 12.75
N ILE A 215 15.95 7.68 13.14
CA ILE A 215 16.36 6.59 12.24
C ILE A 215 15.36 6.46 11.08
N LEU A 216 14.06 6.64 11.35
CA LEU A 216 13.03 6.59 10.32
C LEU A 216 13.12 7.77 9.35
N GLU A 217 13.46 8.96 9.83
CA GLU A 217 13.64 10.15 9.00
C GLU A 217 14.89 10.03 8.12
N GLU A 218 15.98 9.46 8.63
CA GLU A 218 17.18 9.15 7.84
C GLU A 218 16.89 8.16 6.71
N VAL A 219 16.25 7.03 7.01
CA VAL A 219 15.86 6.03 6.00
C VAL A 219 14.91 6.62 4.94
N LEU A 220 13.97 7.47 5.35
CA LEU A 220 13.03 8.10 4.41
C LEU A 220 13.67 9.19 3.54
N ASN A 221 14.69 9.88 4.05
CA ASN A 221 15.41 10.91 3.30
C ASN A 221 16.45 10.30 2.35
N GLU A 222 17.12 9.21 2.73
CA GLU A 222 17.92 8.38 1.81
C GLU A 222 17.08 7.93 0.58
N GLU A 223 15.83 7.55 0.79
CA GLU A 223 14.91 7.15 -0.30
C GLU A 223 14.48 8.31 -1.22
N LYS A 224 14.52 9.57 -0.76
CA LYS A 224 14.02 10.73 -1.52
C LYS A 224 15.08 11.40 -2.40
N GLU A 225 16.36 11.29 -2.07
CA GLU A 225 17.42 12.01 -2.79
C GLU A 225 18.00 11.25 -4.00
N GLU A 226 17.90 9.91 -4.05
CA GLU A 226 18.40 9.12 -5.20
C GLU A 226 17.36 8.82 -6.30
N GLN A 227 16.05 9.05 -6.05
CA GLN A 227 14.99 8.68 -7.00
C GLN A 227 14.63 9.77 -8.03
N ILE A 228 15.60 10.54 -8.53
CA ILE A 228 15.42 11.41 -9.70
C ILE A 228 16.30 10.94 -10.86
N ARG A 229 15.72 10.06 -11.67
CA ARG A 229 15.98 9.88 -13.12
C ARG A 229 17.34 9.30 -13.54
N ASN A 230 17.62 8.04 -13.19
CA ASN A 230 18.39 7.17 -14.09
C ASN A 230 17.45 6.21 -14.81
N ARG A 231 17.21 6.46 -16.12
CA ARG A 231 16.37 5.61 -16.99
C ARG A 231 17.03 4.27 -17.33
N ASN A 232 18.29 4.07 -16.97
CA ASN A 232 18.97 2.77 -17.05
C ASN A 232 19.76 2.56 -15.75
N THR A 233 19.25 1.69 -14.88
CA THR A 233 19.93 1.32 -13.63
C THR A 233 21.11 0.39 -13.86
N GLY A 234 21.29 -0.13 -15.08
CA GLY A 234 22.30 -1.14 -15.39
C GLY A 234 22.08 -2.50 -14.72
N ILE A 235 20.88 -2.72 -14.15
CA ILE A 235 20.53 -3.93 -13.41
C ILE A 235 19.28 -4.53 -14.03
N TRP A 236 19.39 -5.79 -14.44
CA TRP A 236 18.38 -6.46 -15.26
C TRP A 236 17.94 -7.79 -14.65
N LEU A 237 16.64 -8.04 -14.63
CA LEU A 237 16.06 -9.37 -14.51
C LEU A 237 15.97 -10.00 -15.90
N LYS A 238 16.59 -11.17 -16.09
CA LYS A 238 16.50 -11.96 -17.32
C LYS A 238 15.60 -13.18 -17.11
N PHE A 239 14.55 -13.28 -17.91
CA PHE A 239 13.65 -14.45 -17.88
C PHE A 239 14.10 -15.53 -18.87
N GLU A 240 14.30 -16.75 -18.39
CA GLU A 240 14.52 -17.93 -19.25
C GLU A 240 13.39 -18.95 -19.08
N GLY A 241 12.93 -19.53 -20.20
CA GLY A 241 11.76 -20.40 -20.24
C GLY A 241 10.50 -19.68 -20.71
N THR A 242 9.38 -20.41 -20.77
CA THR A 242 8.08 -19.88 -21.21
C THR A 242 6.96 -20.39 -20.31
N SER A 243 5.81 -19.74 -20.31
CA SER A 243 4.63 -20.22 -19.56
C SER A 243 4.15 -21.59 -20.04
N ASP A 244 4.26 -21.84 -21.35
CA ASP A 244 3.72 -23.03 -22.01
C ASP A 244 4.67 -24.23 -21.88
N ASN A 245 5.95 -23.95 -21.65
CA ASN A 245 6.98 -24.92 -21.35
C ASN A 245 7.85 -24.41 -20.19
N ARG A 246 7.34 -24.61 -18.97
CA ARG A 246 8.01 -24.18 -17.74
C ARG A 246 9.22 -25.06 -17.47
N ILE A 247 10.28 -24.45 -16.95
CA ILE A 247 11.49 -25.18 -16.55
C ILE A 247 11.16 -26.01 -15.30
N PRO A 248 11.47 -27.32 -15.25
CA PRO A 248 11.24 -28.14 -14.05
C PRO A 248 11.97 -27.57 -12.84
N ASN A 249 11.25 -27.41 -11.72
CA ASN A 249 11.76 -26.69 -10.55
C ASN A 249 12.73 -27.50 -9.67
N HIS A 250 12.89 -28.80 -9.96
CA HIS A 250 13.78 -29.71 -9.22
C HIS A 250 15.22 -29.69 -9.75
N LEU A 251 15.45 -29.14 -10.94
CA LEU A 251 16.78 -29.01 -11.55
C LEU A 251 17.52 -27.81 -10.99
N THR A 252 18.86 -27.85 -11.01
CA THR A 252 19.72 -26.68 -10.80
C THR A 252 19.87 -25.84 -12.07
N TYR A 253 20.49 -24.66 -11.97
CA TYR A 253 20.76 -23.81 -13.14
C TYR A 253 21.69 -24.47 -14.17
N PHE A 254 22.75 -25.15 -13.72
CA PHE A 254 23.74 -25.77 -14.59
C PHE A 254 23.24 -27.10 -15.18
N GLU A 255 22.49 -27.93 -14.44
CA GLU A 255 21.95 -29.18 -14.98
C GLU A 255 21.02 -28.97 -16.17
N ARG A 256 20.26 -27.87 -16.19
CA ARG A 256 19.25 -27.61 -17.24
C ARG A 256 19.79 -26.86 -18.45
N LYS A 257 20.96 -26.22 -18.36
CA LYS A 257 21.50 -25.35 -19.42
C LYS A 257 22.69 -26.05 -20.09
N LYS A 258 22.78 -26.01 -21.43
CA LYS A 258 23.90 -26.60 -22.18
C LYS A 258 25.01 -25.60 -22.50
N GLU A 259 24.62 -24.35 -22.78
CA GLU A 259 25.55 -23.26 -23.11
C GLU A 259 25.49 -22.23 -21.98
N HIS A 260 26.47 -22.25 -21.09
CA HIS A 260 26.45 -21.46 -19.85
C HIS A 260 26.92 -20.02 -20.07
N ASN A 261 27.86 -19.80 -20.99
CA ASN A 261 28.48 -18.51 -21.28
C ASN A 261 27.59 -17.52 -22.05
N ARG A 262 26.33 -17.87 -22.37
CA ARG A 262 25.41 -17.01 -23.11
C ARG A 262 23.98 -17.06 -22.59
N THR A 263 23.23 -15.98 -22.82
CA THR A 263 21.77 -15.97 -22.67
C THR A 263 21.10 -15.30 -23.87
N PHE A 264 19.88 -15.71 -24.17
CA PHE A 264 19.21 -15.46 -25.44
C PHE A 264 17.92 -14.64 -25.29
N PHE A 265 17.63 -13.85 -26.32
CA PHE A 265 16.55 -12.87 -26.37
C PHE A 265 15.75 -12.96 -27.67
N PRO A 266 14.43 -12.78 -27.61
CA PRO A 266 13.57 -12.81 -28.80
C PRO A 266 13.67 -11.53 -29.65
N LYS A 267 14.15 -10.43 -29.04
CA LYS A 267 14.39 -9.12 -29.67
C LYS A 267 15.75 -8.62 -29.25
N SER A 268 16.35 -7.74 -30.06
CA SER A 268 17.64 -7.09 -29.77
C SER A 268 17.60 -6.43 -28.38
N PRO A 269 18.44 -6.87 -27.42
CA PRO A 269 18.52 -6.28 -26.09
C PRO A 269 19.51 -5.11 -26.07
N SER A 270 19.31 -4.11 -26.93
CA SER A 270 20.27 -3.01 -27.17
C SER A 270 20.55 -2.13 -25.94
N GLY A 271 19.72 -2.19 -24.90
CA GLY A 271 19.93 -1.46 -23.64
C GLY A 271 20.86 -2.16 -22.64
N ILE A 272 21.27 -3.41 -22.91
CA ILE A 272 22.15 -4.18 -22.04
C ILE A 272 23.60 -3.93 -22.46
N GLU A 273 24.36 -3.27 -21.58
CA GLU A 273 25.74 -2.83 -21.84
C GLU A 273 26.76 -3.71 -21.09
N ASN A 274 28.04 -3.54 -21.44
CA ASN A 274 29.14 -4.27 -20.79
C ASN A 274 29.25 -3.91 -19.30
N GLY A 275 29.50 -4.90 -18.44
CA GLY A 275 29.68 -4.75 -16.99
C GLY A 275 28.38 -4.68 -16.16
N GLN A 276 27.22 -4.65 -16.82
CA GLN A 276 25.91 -4.63 -16.17
C GLN A 276 25.57 -5.97 -15.50
N THR A 277 24.65 -5.94 -14.53
CA THR A 277 24.23 -7.13 -13.77
C THR A 277 22.95 -7.73 -14.37
N LEU A 278 22.96 -9.04 -14.58
CA LEU A 278 21.80 -9.85 -14.96
C LEU A 278 21.47 -10.82 -13.84
N PHE A 279 20.32 -10.62 -13.19
CA PHE A 279 19.70 -11.62 -12.34
C PHE A 279 18.96 -12.64 -13.21
N MET A 280 19.33 -13.92 -13.06
CA MET A 280 18.83 -14.99 -13.91
C MET A 280 17.58 -15.62 -13.29
N ALA A 281 16.42 -15.32 -13.87
CA ALA A 281 15.12 -15.76 -13.41
C ALA A 281 14.54 -16.88 -14.29
N MET A 282 14.34 -18.06 -13.71
CA MET A 282 13.80 -19.23 -14.40
C MET A 282 12.27 -19.20 -14.35
N VAL A 283 11.61 -19.22 -15.50
CA VAL A 283 10.15 -19.36 -15.60
C VAL A 283 9.77 -20.79 -15.21
N SER A 284 9.40 -20.98 -13.94
CA SER A 284 9.22 -22.29 -13.30
C SER A 284 7.97 -22.30 -12.40
N THR A 285 7.92 -23.20 -11.43
CA THR A 285 6.91 -23.31 -10.38
C THR A 285 7.55 -23.25 -9.00
N ASP A 286 6.89 -22.56 -8.06
CA ASP A 286 7.36 -22.49 -6.67
C ASP A 286 7.17 -23.83 -5.92
N LYS A 287 7.54 -23.86 -4.64
CA LYS A 287 7.40 -25.03 -3.75
C LYS A 287 5.94 -25.51 -3.58
N LYS A 288 4.95 -24.71 -4.00
CA LYS A 288 3.51 -25.03 -3.95
C LYS A 288 2.95 -25.27 -5.36
N ASP A 289 3.83 -25.56 -6.33
CA ASP A 289 3.52 -25.77 -7.75
C ASP A 289 2.81 -24.60 -8.44
N LYS A 290 2.92 -23.38 -7.89
CA LYS A 290 2.35 -22.18 -8.53
C LYS A 290 3.36 -21.60 -9.51
N GLY A 291 2.91 -21.35 -10.74
CA GLY A 291 3.74 -20.77 -11.78
C GLY A 291 4.26 -19.37 -11.43
N THR A 292 5.58 -19.21 -11.37
CA THR A 292 6.28 -17.93 -11.14
C THR A 292 7.71 -18.01 -11.66
N PRO A 293 8.30 -16.89 -12.14
CA PRO A 293 9.73 -16.83 -12.30
C PRO A 293 10.44 -16.87 -10.94
N ILE A 294 11.61 -17.50 -10.90
CA ILE A 294 12.43 -17.68 -9.70
C ILE A 294 13.88 -17.33 -10.02
N ILE A 295 14.46 -16.38 -9.28
CA ILE A 295 15.86 -15.96 -9.42
C ILE A 295 16.75 -17.01 -8.76
N VAL A 296 17.73 -17.51 -9.50
CA VAL A 296 18.64 -18.58 -9.05
C VAL A 296 20.10 -18.15 -9.03
N GLY A 297 20.39 -16.90 -9.36
CA GLY A 297 21.74 -16.38 -9.40
C GLY A 297 21.84 -15.07 -10.17
N TYR A 298 23.06 -14.58 -10.30
CA TYR A 298 23.38 -13.38 -11.06
C TYR A 298 24.64 -13.58 -11.88
N THR A 299 24.80 -12.75 -12.91
CA THR A 299 25.99 -12.73 -13.77
C THR A 299 26.26 -11.32 -14.28
N LYS A 300 27.52 -11.03 -14.57
CA LYS A 300 27.96 -9.90 -15.36
C LYS A 300 27.89 -10.25 -16.85
N THR A 301 27.66 -9.23 -17.68
CA THR A 301 27.53 -9.37 -19.14
C THR A 301 28.59 -8.57 -19.87
N LEU A 302 28.99 -9.05 -21.05
CA LEU A 302 29.84 -8.31 -21.99
C LEU A 302 29.05 -7.33 -22.88
N GLY A 303 27.75 -7.18 -22.61
CA GLY A 303 26.83 -6.32 -23.35
C GLY A 303 26.34 -6.93 -24.67
N PHE A 304 25.33 -6.30 -25.25
CA PHE A 304 24.87 -6.61 -26.60
C PHE A 304 25.71 -5.88 -27.64
N LYS A 305 26.17 -6.60 -28.67
CA LYS A 305 26.84 -6.04 -29.86
C LYS A 305 25.99 -6.37 -31.09
N GLU A 306 26.02 -5.54 -32.12
CA GLU A 306 25.19 -5.72 -33.33
C GLU A 306 25.39 -7.08 -34.03
N ASN A 307 26.58 -7.66 -33.87
CA ASN A 307 26.92 -8.98 -34.41
C ASN A 307 26.50 -10.16 -33.50
N ASN A 308 25.91 -9.92 -32.32
CA ASN A 308 25.39 -10.95 -31.42
C ASN A 308 24.04 -11.51 -31.90
N ILE A 309 24.04 -12.02 -33.11
CA ILE A 309 22.89 -12.62 -33.78
C ILE A 309 23.30 -14.04 -34.19
N ILE A 310 22.46 -15.02 -33.88
CA ILE A 310 22.68 -16.41 -34.32
C ILE A 310 22.60 -16.44 -35.85
N LYS A 311 23.74 -16.68 -36.51
CA LYS A 311 23.82 -16.79 -37.99
C LYS A 311 23.56 -18.21 -38.51
N ASP A 312 23.42 -19.18 -37.61
CA ASP A 312 23.36 -20.60 -37.92
C ASP A 312 21.96 -21.03 -38.41
N THR A 313 21.88 -21.69 -39.57
CA THR A 313 20.65 -22.08 -40.29
C THR A 313 20.08 -23.43 -39.85
N SER A 314 20.57 -24.02 -38.75
CA SER A 314 20.14 -25.33 -38.27
C SER A 314 18.66 -25.35 -37.79
N PRO A 315 17.85 -26.38 -38.10
CA PRO A 315 16.38 -26.35 -38.01
C PRO A 315 15.80 -26.57 -36.61
N LEU A 316 16.50 -26.19 -35.54
CA LEU A 316 15.94 -26.19 -34.19
C LEU A 316 15.05 -24.95 -33.98
N GLN A 317 13.73 -25.14 -33.96
CA GLN A 317 12.72 -24.08 -33.79
C GLN A 317 12.99 -23.15 -32.58
N ALA A 318 13.58 -23.66 -31.50
CA ALA A 318 13.96 -22.87 -30.33
C ALA A 318 14.99 -21.76 -30.64
N LYS A 319 15.94 -22.01 -31.55
CA LYS A 319 16.96 -21.02 -31.97
C LYS A 319 16.36 -19.91 -32.84
N LYS A 320 15.28 -20.18 -33.60
CA LYS A 320 14.55 -19.15 -34.35
C LYS A 320 13.78 -18.17 -33.45
N ARG A 321 13.29 -18.62 -32.29
CA ARG A 321 12.52 -17.78 -31.35
C ARG A 321 13.38 -16.81 -30.56
N TYR A 322 14.67 -17.11 -30.38
CA TYR A 322 15.61 -16.28 -29.61
C TYR A 322 16.91 -16.02 -30.39
N PRO A 323 16.86 -15.20 -31.46
CA PRO A 323 17.98 -15.03 -32.38
C PRO A 323 19.09 -14.12 -31.85
N TYR A 324 18.84 -13.33 -30.80
CA TYR A 324 19.81 -12.40 -30.21
C TYR A 324 20.41 -12.98 -28.94
N TYR A 325 21.68 -12.69 -28.65
CA TYR A 325 22.32 -13.14 -27.42
C TYR A 325 23.22 -12.08 -26.79
N VAL A 326 23.56 -12.28 -25.52
CA VAL A 326 24.67 -11.59 -24.85
C VAL A 326 25.60 -12.62 -24.25
N GLU A 327 26.88 -12.30 -24.22
CA GLU A 327 27.91 -13.13 -23.58
C GLU A 327 28.01 -12.79 -22.10
N LEU A 328 28.19 -13.82 -21.28
CA LEU A 328 28.24 -13.74 -19.83
C LEU A 328 29.70 -13.92 -19.41
N SER A 329 30.15 -13.15 -18.42
CA SER A 329 31.56 -13.15 -17.99
C SER A 329 31.77 -13.88 -16.67
N THR A 330 31.23 -13.36 -15.57
CA THR A 330 31.37 -13.93 -14.23
C THR A 330 30.04 -13.90 -13.51
N GLY A 331 29.76 -14.89 -12.69
CA GLY A 331 28.49 -14.98 -11.97
C GLY A 331 28.48 -16.06 -10.91
N ARG A 332 27.48 -16.01 -10.04
CA ARG A 332 27.23 -17.04 -9.02
C ARG A 332 25.80 -17.53 -9.12
N PHE A 333 25.65 -18.84 -9.08
CA PHE A 333 24.37 -19.53 -9.19
C PHE A 333 24.17 -20.49 -8.04
N LEU A 334 22.94 -20.60 -7.57
CA LEU A 334 22.59 -21.43 -6.43
C LEU A 334 22.84 -22.91 -6.75
N LYS A 335 23.59 -23.59 -5.88
CA LYS A 335 23.83 -25.03 -5.96
C LYS A 335 22.66 -25.82 -5.36
N ALA A 336 21.44 -25.49 -5.79
CA ALA A 336 20.21 -26.09 -5.32
C ALA A 336 19.15 -26.10 -6.42
N PRO A 337 18.09 -26.91 -6.26
CA PRO A 337 16.93 -26.88 -7.14
C PRO A 337 16.37 -25.47 -7.31
N ILE A 338 15.91 -25.13 -8.52
CA ILE A 338 15.33 -23.81 -8.86
C ILE A 338 14.28 -23.34 -7.84
N LYS A 339 13.46 -24.25 -7.30
CA LYS A 339 12.44 -23.95 -6.28
C LYS A 339 12.98 -23.34 -4.97
N GLU A 340 14.28 -23.44 -4.70
CA GLU A 340 14.94 -22.87 -3.53
C GLU A 340 15.40 -21.42 -3.74
N GLY A 341 15.32 -20.91 -4.97
CA GLY A 341 15.66 -19.53 -5.30
C GLY A 341 14.60 -18.51 -4.87
N ILE A 342 14.84 -17.25 -5.21
CA ILE A 342 13.98 -16.12 -4.82
C ILE A 342 12.83 -15.98 -5.80
N SER A 343 11.60 -16.19 -5.33
CA SER A 343 10.43 -16.08 -6.21
C SER A 343 10.11 -14.61 -6.53
N LEU A 344 9.69 -14.30 -7.76
CA LEU A 344 9.26 -12.93 -8.06
C LEU A 344 7.98 -12.51 -7.32
N ARG A 345 7.24 -13.46 -6.74
CA ARG A 345 6.11 -13.19 -5.82
C ARG A 345 6.57 -12.73 -4.43
N GLU A 346 7.76 -13.15 -4.01
CA GLU A 346 8.41 -12.63 -2.80
C GLU A 346 8.82 -11.19 -3.04
N LEU A 347 9.60 -10.94 -4.10
CA LEU A 347 10.02 -9.58 -4.47
C LEU A 347 8.84 -8.60 -4.62
N ALA A 348 7.77 -9.03 -5.30
CA ALA A 348 6.58 -8.20 -5.47
C ALA A 348 5.87 -7.86 -4.15
N ARG A 349 5.99 -8.70 -3.12
CA ARG A 349 5.39 -8.49 -1.80
C ARG A 349 6.23 -7.56 -0.94
N GLU A 350 7.55 -7.77 -0.94
CA GLU A 350 8.47 -7.04 -0.09
C GLU A 350 8.80 -5.64 -0.65
N LEU A 351 8.94 -5.51 -1.98
CA LEU A 351 9.39 -4.26 -2.61
C LEU A 351 8.27 -3.46 -3.27
N GLN A 352 7.13 -4.08 -3.59
CA GLN A 352 5.96 -3.43 -4.19
C GLN A 352 6.33 -2.45 -5.33
N GLY A 353 5.93 -1.18 -5.23
CA GLY A 353 6.18 -0.14 -6.23
C GLY A 353 7.67 0.19 -6.44
N ALA A 354 8.53 -0.16 -5.48
CA ALA A 354 9.97 0.08 -5.54
C ALA A 354 10.73 -1.01 -6.29
N LEU A 355 10.09 -2.05 -6.83
CA LEU A 355 10.78 -3.11 -7.57
C LEU A 355 11.32 -2.63 -8.94
N TYR A 356 10.61 -1.69 -9.58
CA TYR A 356 10.87 -1.26 -10.95
C TYR A 356 11.07 0.25 -11.04
N PRO A 357 11.97 0.75 -11.93
CA PRO A 357 12.19 2.19 -12.11
C PRO A 357 10.93 2.98 -12.47
N ASN A 358 9.96 2.32 -13.12
CA ASN A 358 8.62 2.85 -13.31
C ASN A 358 7.69 2.19 -12.27
N PRO A 359 7.26 2.92 -11.24
CA PRO A 359 6.46 2.36 -10.15
C PRO A 359 5.18 1.70 -10.67
N LYS A 360 4.84 0.57 -10.07
CA LYS A 360 3.63 -0.21 -10.37
C LYS A 360 2.63 -0.06 -9.25
N SER A 361 1.35 0.10 -9.58
CA SER A 361 0.33 0.55 -8.61
C SER A 361 -0.09 -0.54 -7.62
N ASN A 362 0.14 -1.82 -7.93
CA ASN A 362 -0.22 -2.94 -7.06
C ASN A 362 0.50 -4.24 -7.43
N PHE A 363 0.43 -5.21 -6.51
CA PHE A 363 1.00 -6.56 -6.65
C PHE A 363 0.58 -7.27 -7.95
N ASN A 364 -0.67 -7.16 -8.38
CA ASN A 364 -1.15 -7.87 -9.57
C ASN A 364 -0.57 -7.28 -10.87
N GLU A 365 -0.40 -5.96 -10.94
CA GLU A 365 0.26 -5.30 -12.08
C GLU A 365 1.75 -5.71 -12.18
N ILE A 366 2.43 -5.84 -11.03
CA ILE A 366 3.81 -6.33 -10.94
C ILE A 366 3.90 -7.75 -11.51
N ILE A 367 3.06 -8.67 -11.01
CA ILE A 367 3.04 -10.07 -11.46
C ILE A 367 2.70 -10.19 -12.95
N TYR A 368 1.80 -9.34 -13.47
CA TYR A 368 1.45 -9.33 -14.88
C TYR A 368 2.62 -8.87 -15.77
N THR A 369 3.38 -7.87 -15.31
CA THR A 369 4.56 -7.36 -16.03
C THR A 369 5.62 -8.45 -16.27
N HIS A 370 5.77 -9.39 -15.34
CA HIS A 370 6.70 -10.51 -15.46
C HIS A 370 6.37 -11.48 -16.61
N ARG A 371 5.13 -11.47 -17.13
CA ARG A 371 4.66 -12.40 -18.17
C ARG A 371 4.91 -11.89 -19.59
N GLN A 372 5.13 -10.59 -19.76
CA GLN A 372 5.12 -9.96 -21.08
C GLN A 372 6.51 -9.72 -21.68
N LYS A 373 7.57 -9.78 -20.88
CA LYS A 373 8.92 -9.39 -21.33
C LYS A 373 9.93 -10.51 -21.09
N SER A 374 10.95 -10.55 -21.96
CA SER A 374 12.08 -11.47 -21.82
C SER A 374 13.11 -10.99 -20.80
N HIS A 375 13.08 -9.70 -20.45
CA HIS A 375 13.93 -9.06 -19.46
C HIS A 375 13.30 -7.73 -18.98
N LEU A 376 13.67 -7.27 -17.79
CA LEU A 376 13.19 -6.03 -17.15
C LEU A 376 14.34 -5.35 -16.39
N GLN A 377 14.42 -4.02 -16.40
CA GLN A 377 15.29 -3.29 -15.46
C GLN A 377 14.66 -3.27 -14.07
N ILE A 378 15.47 -3.27 -13.03
CA ILE A 378 15.04 -3.09 -11.63
C ILE A 378 15.78 -1.93 -10.98
N THR A 379 15.24 -1.41 -9.89
CA THR A 379 15.88 -0.34 -9.08
C THR A 379 17.11 -0.84 -8.33
N GLU A 380 17.94 0.06 -7.83
CA GLU A 380 19.06 -0.26 -6.92
C GLU A 380 18.57 -0.89 -5.61
N ARG A 381 17.50 -0.38 -5.00
CA ARG A 381 16.88 -1.02 -3.82
C ARG A 381 16.54 -2.50 -4.04
N ALA A 382 15.96 -2.81 -5.20
CA ALA A 382 15.67 -4.18 -5.58
C ALA A 382 16.93 -5.02 -5.81
N HIS A 383 17.98 -4.43 -6.37
CA HIS A 383 19.28 -5.08 -6.49
C HIS A 383 19.83 -5.49 -5.13
N ASP A 384 19.87 -4.57 -4.18
CA ASP A 384 20.47 -4.81 -2.86
C ASP A 384 19.70 -5.88 -2.10
N TYR A 385 18.37 -5.81 -2.13
CA TYR A 385 17.52 -6.84 -1.56
C TYR A 385 17.77 -8.22 -2.20
N ILE A 386 17.84 -8.31 -3.53
CA ILE A 386 18.09 -9.59 -4.21
C ILE A 386 19.48 -10.12 -3.87
N MET A 387 20.50 -9.25 -3.82
CA MET A 387 21.88 -9.62 -3.50
C MET A 387 21.99 -10.15 -2.07
N GLU A 388 21.47 -9.42 -1.08
CA GLU A 388 21.45 -9.86 0.32
C GLU A 388 20.78 -11.23 0.45
N ARG A 389 19.64 -11.39 -0.25
CA ARG A 389 18.87 -12.61 -0.20
C ARG A 389 19.58 -13.78 -0.90
N LEU A 390 20.25 -13.54 -2.03
CA LEU A 390 21.09 -14.55 -2.70
C LEU A 390 22.30 -14.94 -1.85
N GLU A 391 22.99 -14.00 -1.23
CA GLU A 391 24.14 -14.29 -0.35
C GLU A 391 23.73 -15.15 0.85
N SER A 392 22.57 -14.90 1.44
CA SER A 392 22.01 -15.78 2.46
C SER A 392 21.71 -17.19 1.91
N LEU A 393 21.13 -17.31 0.71
CA LEU A 393 20.89 -18.61 0.08
C LEU A 393 22.18 -19.34 -0.29
N PHE A 394 23.21 -18.63 -0.75
CA PHE A 394 24.53 -19.18 -1.05
C PHE A 394 25.23 -19.71 0.20
N LYS A 395 25.07 -19.06 1.36
CA LYS A 395 25.57 -19.60 2.64
C LYS A 395 24.88 -20.91 3.03
N ILE A 396 23.59 -21.05 2.72
CA ILE A 396 22.80 -22.24 3.07
C ILE A 396 23.06 -23.40 2.10
N HIS A 397 23.07 -23.12 0.80
CA HIS A 397 23.04 -24.14 -0.24
C HIS A 397 24.36 -24.27 -1.02
N GLY A 398 25.29 -23.35 -0.84
CA GLY A 398 26.46 -23.18 -1.71
C GLY A 398 26.11 -22.54 -3.05
N TYR A 399 27.14 -22.30 -3.85
CA TYR A 399 27.02 -21.76 -5.20
C TYR A 399 28.01 -22.40 -6.16
N ASP A 400 27.66 -22.35 -7.43
CA ASP A 400 28.54 -22.66 -8.56
C ASP A 400 28.87 -21.35 -9.29
N GLU A 401 30.11 -21.19 -9.74
CA GLU A 401 30.56 -20.03 -10.50
C GLU A 401 30.39 -20.25 -12.00
N LEU A 402 30.19 -19.15 -12.74
CA LEU A 402 30.04 -19.19 -14.19
C LEU A 402 31.35 -19.35 -14.96
#